data_AF-A0A7W3T5J4-F1
#
_entry.id   AF-A0A7W3T5J4-F1
#
_cell.length_a   1.000
_cell.length_b   1.000
_cell.length_c   1.000
_cell.angle_alpha   90.00
_cell.angle_beta   90.00
_cell.angle_gamma   90.00
#
_symmetry.space_group_name_H-M   'P 1'
#
loop_
_entity.id
_entity.type
_entity.pdbx_description
1 polymer ?
#
loop_
_entity_poly.entity_id
_entity_poly.type
_entity_poly.pdbx_seq_one_letter_code
_entity_poly.pdbx_strand_id
1 'polypeptide(L)'
;MGARSLLTFHSTTLDAMVMARTTPDTAAELHADDPARYPARVSAEWLSGEHAPAYRRRVLARFADGLDEHGYVADAQILASCQVLAEGVDIRGRAGVDGVVLADGRSSPVQVVQIIGRALRQEPGEGKVARIIVPVFLEPGEEPDTMMTSPAYRPLAQLLAGLRAHDHRLIERLTEAAGRASGTASDTIALDPVTAAGQESGEDNEDQEHDAGEHQGRGAAPVLRFSRPRDPAAVARFLRTRVLTPESLGWLAGYDALLHWITERGSAEVPAAATIDLPGRPAYRVGAWVVEQRRALREGTLRPHRYELLSEAGLVWDVADAKFTNGLIAARSYFEEYGTLAAPRDAVVDGFPIGQFLDNLRKRQMVLTEERDAALSAIDPHWNPPWSLAWERGRVALAMLLEGEETVPEIPPGVRVNGTDVGAWLRRQLVGWAGLDDAQREALAKLGIPAPTTAGAGGDGRAGAATGAAAGVPGLAGLDAFGRGVAALRQYRDREGHLTIPRGHEEVLHPAPGENGGPVTVRAGVFLTNSKTRRAKLSPERRAALADLGLEWAQG
;
A
#
# COMPACT_ATOMS: atom_id res chain seq x y z
N MET A 1 -10.46 29.49 34.18
CA MET A 1 -9.51 30.45 34.77
C MET A 1 -8.11 30.18 34.21
N GLY A 2 -7.48 31.19 33.59
CA GLY A 2 -6.13 31.09 33.04
C GLY A 2 -5.04 31.07 34.12
N ALA A 3 -3.81 30.73 33.74
CA ALA A 3 -2.65 30.85 34.64
C ALA A 3 -2.37 32.34 34.93
N ARG A 4 -2.21 32.68 36.22
CA ARG A 4 -1.98 34.07 36.68
C ARG A 4 -0.55 34.25 37.18
N SER A 5 0.12 33.18 37.58
CA SER A 5 1.52 33.20 38.03
C SER A 5 2.39 32.33 37.13
N LEU A 6 3.23 32.95 36.31
CA LEU A 6 4.04 32.26 35.29
C LEU A 6 5.55 32.45 35.53
N LEU A 7 6.28 31.33 35.46
CA LEU A 7 7.73 31.34 35.45
C LEU A 7 8.24 31.16 34.02
N THR A 8 9.07 32.08 33.52
CA THR A 8 9.58 32.02 32.15
C THR A 8 11.08 31.72 32.15
N PHE A 9 11.54 30.78 31.34
CA PHE A 9 12.95 30.38 31.26
C PHE A 9 13.61 30.91 30.00
N HIS A 10 14.78 31.50 30.21
CA HIS A 10 15.61 32.13 29.18
C HIS A 10 17.06 31.65 29.30
N SER A 11 17.73 31.59 28.16
CA SER A 11 19.11 31.13 27.98
C SER A 11 20.10 32.25 28.15
N THR A 12 19.67 33.51 28.01
CA THR A 12 20.48 34.69 28.26
C THR A 12 19.86 35.59 29.32
N THR A 13 20.72 36.23 30.11
CA THR A 13 20.31 37.23 31.11
C THR A 13 19.61 38.41 30.46
N LEU A 14 20.06 38.80 29.25
CA LEU A 14 19.47 39.90 28.49
C LEU A 14 18.02 39.61 28.10
N ASP A 15 17.73 38.41 27.59
CA ASP A 15 16.36 38.03 27.18
C ASP A 15 15.41 37.99 28.39
N ALA A 16 15.87 37.43 29.51
CA ALA A 16 15.10 37.44 30.76
C ALA A 16 14.77 38.87 31.22
N MET A 17 15.76 39.76 31.17
CA MET A 17 15.57 41.17 31.52
C MET A 17 14.62 41.87 30.55
N VAL A 18 14.81 41.70 29.24
CA VAL A 18 13.96 42.31 28.21
C VAL A 18 12.52 41.86 28.40
N MET A 19 12.28 40.55 28.54
CA MET A 19 10.95 40.01 28.83
C MET A 19 10.31 40.69 30.04
N ALA A 20 11.02 40.78 31.16
CA ALA A 20 10.49 41.39 32.38
C ALA A 20 10.25 42.90 32.25
N ARG A 21 10.98 43.59 31.37
CA ARG A 21 10.83 45.04 31.18
C ARG A 21 9.77 45.41 30.16
N THR A 22 9.55 44.58 29.13
CA THR A 22 8.60 44.89 28.05
C THR A 22 7.21 44.30 28.28
N THR A 23 7.09 43.22 29.07
CA THR A 23 5.79 42.55 29.32
C THR A 23 4.74 43.50 29.91
N PRO A 24 5.02 44.32 30.95
CA PRO A 24 3.98 45.18 31.54
C PRO A 24 3.43 46.19 30.53
N ASP A 25 4.30 46.82 29.74
CA ASP A 25 3.91 47.79 28.71
C ASP A 25 3.10 47.11 27.60
N THR A 26 3.57 45.95 27.11
CA THR A 26 2.85 45.16 26.09
C THR A 26 1.46 44.72 26.60
N ALA A 27 1.36 44.32 27.87
CA ALA A 27 0.09 43.94 28.47
C ALA A 27 -0.86 45.14 28.62
N ALA A 28 -0.32 46.33 28.94
CA ALA A 28 -1.11 47.55 29.02
C ALA A 28 -1.67 47.95 27.64
N GLU A 29 -0.88 47.84 26.57
CA GLU A 29 -1.34 48.05 25.20
C GLU A 29 -2.46 47.05 24.83
N LEU A 30 -2.25 45.76 25.07
CA LEU A 30 -3.26 44.72 24.79
C LEU A 30 -4.53 44.90 25.63
N HIS A 31 -4.41 45.33 26.88
CA HIS A 31 -5.55 45.64 27.75
C HIS A 31 -6.31 46.87 27.27
N ALA A 32 -5.63 47.89 26.75
CA ALA A 32 -6.30 49.06 26.17
C ALA A 32 -7.15 48.67 24.94
N ASP A 33 -6.66 47.71 24.14
CA ASP A 33 -7.37 47.20 22.96
C ASP A 33 -8.54 46.26 23.31
N ASP A 34 -8.36 45.33 24.24
CA ASP A 34 -9.40 44.39 24.69
C ASP A 34 -9.35 44.15 26.21
N PRO A 35 -9.98 45.04 27.01
CA PRO A 35 -9.99 44.94 28.47
C PRO A 35 -10.69 43.69 29.02
N ALA A 36 -11.57 43.07 28.24
CA ALA A 36 -12.30 41.87 28.66
C ALA A 36 -11.42 40.62 28.58
N ARG A 37 -10.41 40.63 27.70
CA ARG A 37 -9.53 39.49 27.44
C ARG A 37 -8.20 39.58 28.20
N TYR A 38 -7.62 40.77 28.32
CA TYR A 38 -6.28 40.96 28.88
C TYR A 38 -6.31 41.56 30.29
N PRO A 39 -5.42 41.12 31.21
CA PRO A 39 -5.38 41.63 32.58
C PRO A 39 -4.88 43.09 32.66
N ALA A 40 -5.42 43.86 33.61
CA ALA A 40 -5.05 45.26 33.79
C ALA A 40 -3.70 45.44 34.49
N ARG A 41 -3.46 44.69 35.58
CA ARG A 41 -2.20 44.77 36.35
C ARG A 41 -1.32 43.56 36.10
N VAL A 42 -0.34 43.72 35.21
CA VAL A 42 0.69 42.70 34.95
C VAL A 42 2.02 43.12 35.58
N SER A 43 2.51 42.33 36.54
CA SER A 43 3.86 42.52 37.08
C SER A 43 4.85 41.59 36.40
N ALA A 44 6.09 42.05 36.21
CA ALA A 44 7.15 41.21 35.68
C ALA A 44 8.51 41.53 36.31
N GLU A 45 9.18 40.49 36.82
CA GLU A 45 10.52 40.59 37.41
C GLU A 45 11.46 39.57 36.76
N TRP A 46 12.78 39.76 36.91
CA TRP A 46 13.77 38.81 36.38
C TRP A 46 14.88 38.51 37.38
N LEU A 47 15.45 37.30 37.26
CA LEU A 47 16.54 36.81 38.09
C LEU A 47 17.63 36.13 37.24
N SER A 48 18.88 36.59 37.35
CA SER A 48 20.12 35.89 36.95
C SER A 48 21.03 35.55 38.14
N GLY A 49 22.06 34.74 37.89
CA GLY A 49 23.02 34.31 38.90
C GLY A 49 23.87 35.46 39.46
N GLU A 50 23.91 36.58 38.74
CA GLU A 50 24.61 37.81 39.13
C GLU A 50 23.90 38.57 40.26
N HIS A 51 22.61 38.32 40.48
CA HIS A 51 21.89 38.95 41.58
C HIS A 51 22.32 38.41 42.95
N ALA A 52 22.52 39.34 43.89
CA ALA A 52 22.81 39.03 45.28
C ALA A 52 21.75 38.07 45.88
N PRO A 53 22.14 37.06 46.70
CA PRO A 53 21.19 36.11 47.30
C PRO A 53 20.04 36.76 48.08
N ALA A 54 20.31 37.88 48.77
CA ALA A 54 19.27 38.62 49.48
C ALA A 54 18.24 39.26 48.54
N TYR A 55 18.66 39.77 47.38
CA TYR A 55 17.77 40.29 46.36
C TYR A 55 16.90 39.17 45.78
N ARG A 56 17.52 38.04 45.40
CA ARG A 56 16.80 36.86 44.87
C ARG A 56 15.69 36.39 45.81
N ARG A 57 15.99 36.26 47.12
CA ARG A 57 14.98 35.86 48.13
C ARG A 57 13.81 36.84 48.23
N ARG A 58 14.05 38.16 48.15
CA ARG A 58 12.98 39.16 48.20
C ARG A 58 12.06 39.10 46.99
N VAL A 59 12.63 38.99 45.79
CA VAL A 59 11.86 38.85 44.54
C VAL A 59 11.02 37.57 44.56
N LEU A 60 11.62 36.45 44.97
CA LEU A 60 10.92 35.17 45.07
C LEU A 60 9.76 35.20 46.07
N ALA A 61 9.93 35.86 47.22
CA ALA A 61 8.86 36.01 48.21
C ALA A 61 7.69 36.85 47.66
N ARG A 62 7.97 37.99 47.02
CA ARG A 62 6.92 38.80 46.37
C ARG A 62 6.16 38.02 45.31
N PHE A 63 6.89 37.33 44.44
CA PHE A 63 6.29 36.50 43.39
C PHE A 63 5.44 35.36 43.97
N ALA A 64 5.90 34.69 45.03
CA ALA A 64 5.14 33.64 45.70
C ALA A 64 3.77 34.14 46.20
N ASP A 65 3.69 35.40 46.65
CA ASP A 65 2.47 36.01 47.19
C ASP A 65 1.65 36.83 46.19
N GLY A 66 2.11 36.97 44.94
CA GLY A 66 1.38 37.70 43.89
C GLY A 66 1.55 39.21 43.96
N LEU A 67 2.65 39.70 44.53
CA LEU A 67 2.87 41.12 44.82
C LEU A 67 3.83 41.76 43.82
N ASP A 68 3.53 42.98 43.39
CA ASP A 68 4.45 43.83 42.63
C ASP A 68 5.51 44.50 43.53
N GLU A 69 6.40 45.30 42.93
CA GLU A 69 7.46 46.00 43.64
C GLU A 69 6.97 47.03 44.69
N HIS A 70 5.72 47.44 44.59
CA HIS A 70 5.06 48.37 45.50
C HIS A 70 4.16 47.65 46.53
N GLY A 71 4.02 46.33 46.44
CA GLY A 71 3.21 45.51 47.34
C GLY A 71 1.73 45.37 46.96
N TYR A 72 1.34 45.75 45.74
CA TYR A 72 -0.02 45.52 45.25
C TYR A 72 -0.16 44.13 44.62
N VAL A 73 -1.37 43.57 44.72
CA VAL A 73 -1.69 42.28 44.09
C VAL A 73 -1.82 42.46 42.58
N ALA A 74 -1.02 41.70 41.83
CA ALA A 74 -1.08 41.68 40.37
C ALA A 74 -2.23 40.78 39.88
N ASP A 75 -2.87 41.16 38.76
CA ASP A 75 -3.88 40.32 38.10
C ASP A 75 -3.23 39.12 37.39
N ALA A 76 -2.01 39.34 36.88
CA ALA A 76 -1.07 38.33 36.40
C ALA A 76 0.38 38.75 36.70
N GLN A 77 1.27 37.78 36.90
CA GLN A 77 2.67 38.02 37.21
C GLN A 77 3.60 37.08 36.44
N ILE A 78 4.75 37.61 36.02
CA ILE A 78 5.80 36.87 35.32
C ILE A 78 7.12 36.98 36.06
N LEU A 79 7.76 35.85 36.32
CA LEU A 79 9.14 35.81 36.80
C LEU A 79 10.05 35.18 35.73
N ALA A 80 10.90 36.00 35.12
CA ALA A 80 11.86 35.56 34.12
C ALA A 80 13.17 35.08 34.77
N SER A 81 13.59 33.85 34.46
CA SER A 81 14.79 33.25 35.03
C SER A 81 15.81 32.90 33.96
N CYS A 82 17.07 33.27 34.21
CA CYS A 82 18.23 32.79 33.48
C CYS A 82 19.15 32.00 34.42
N GLN A 83 19.11 30.67 34.34
CA GLN A 83 19.97 29.72 35.07
C GLN A 83 19.93 29.77 36.62
N VAL A 84 19.08 30.57 37.26
CA VAL A 84 19.06 30.74 38.73
C VAL A 84 18.19 29.73 39.45
N LEU A 85 17.08 29.33 38.82
CA LEU A 85 16.06 28.52 39.49
C LEU A 85 16.31 27.01 39.38
N ALA A 86 17.50 26.62 38.93
CA ALA A 86 17.95 25.24 38.86
C ALA A 86 18.23 24.60 40.23
N GLU A 87 18.62 25.42 41.22
CA GLU A 87 19.00 24.97 42.56
C GLU A 87 18.01 25.49 43.61
N GLY A 88 17.14 24.61 44.09
CA GLY A 88 16.61 24.68 45.46
C GLY A 88 15.51 25.69 45.81
N VAL A 89 14.62 26.10 44.88
CA VAL A 89 13.51 27.01 45.23
C VAL A 89 12.15 26.34 45.14
N ASP A 90 11.53 26.12 46.29
CA ASP A 90 10.12 25.76 46.44
C ASP A 90 9.33 27.06 46.61
N ILE A 91 8.54 27.46 45.60
CA ILE A 91 7.81 28.73 45.59
C ILE A 91 6.43 28.48 46.20
N ARG A 92 6.36 28.56 47.53
CA ARG A 92 5.11 28.40 48.30
C ARG A 92 4.68 29.75 48.83
N GLY A 93 3.56 30.25 48.32
CA GLY A 93 2.93 31.49 48.75
C GLY A 93 1.50 31.53 48.25
N ARG A 94 0.79 32.65 48.51
CA ARG A 94 -0.65 32.75 48.19
C ARG A 94 -0.97 32.56 46.71
N ALA A 95 -0.11 33.06 45.83
CA ALA A 95 -0.25 32.89 44.38
C ALA A 95 0.44 31.61 43.89
N GLY A 96 1.59 31.27 44.49
CA GLY A 96 2.41 30.14 44.07
C GLY A 96 2.80 30.23 42.59
N VAL A 97 2.94 29.08 41.93
CA VAL A 97 3.18 28.99 40.47
C VAL A 97 2.02 28.24 39.81
N ASP A 98 1.49 28.80 38.73
CA ASP A 98 0.41 28.17 37.93
C ASP A 98 0.93 27.46 36.69
N GLY A 99 2.08 27.91 36.18
CA GLY A 99 2.70 27.32 35.02
C GLY A 99 4.07 27.86 34.70
N VAL A 100 4.70 27.20 33.73
CA VAL A 100 6.05 27.50 33.25
C VAL A 100 6.01 27.73 31.75
N VAL A 101 6.76 28.72 31.28
CA VAL A 101 6.97 29.03 29.86
C VAL A 101 8.41 28.77 29.48
N LEU A 102 8.62 27.99 28.43
CA LEU A 102 9.92 27.82 27.79
C LEU A 102 10.11 28.91 26.73
N ALA A 103 10.60 30.08 27.13
CA ALA A 103 10.67 31.23 26.22
C ALA A 103 11.70 31.04 25.09
N ASP A 104 12.70 30.19 25.29
CA ASP A 104 13.62 29.78 24.22
C ASP A 104 13.90 28.27 24.17
N GLY A 105 14.38 27.84 23.00
CA GLY A 105 14.75 26.46 22.71
C GLY A 105 16.21 26.09 23.03
N ARG A 106 16.95 26.94 23.75
CA ARG A 106 18.36 26.66 24.10
C ARG A 106 18.52 26.16 25.54
N SER A 107 17.55 26.47 26.39
CA SER A 107 17.50 25.96 27.77
C SER A 107 17.36 24.44 27.80
N SER A 108 18.08 23.75 28.69
CA SER A 108 17.98 22.29 28.84
C SER A 108 16.57 21.91 29.29
N PRO A 109 15.75 21.23 28.47
CA PRO A 109 14.38 20.91 28.84
C PRO A 109 14.30 19.93 30.00
N VAL A 110 15.30 19.05 30.15
CA VAL A 110 15.43 18.14 31.32
C VAL A 110 15.58 18.96 32.60
N GLN A 111 16.42 19.99 32.58
CA GLN A 111 16.58 20.91 33.70
C GLN A 111 15.26 21.64 33.98
N VAL A 112 14.55 22.07 32.95
CA VAL A 112 13.25 22.75 33.12
C VAL A 112 12.22 21.80 33.74
N VAL A 113 12.12 20.55 33.29
CA VAL A 113 11.23 19.54 33.91
C VAL A 113 11.57 19.32 35.38
N GLN A 114 12.86 19.26 35.73
CA GLN A 114 13.29 19.15 37.11
C GLN A 114 12.92 20.37 37.95
N ILE A 115 13.02 21.58 37.38
CA ILE A 115 12.61 22.82 38.05
C ILE A 115 11.10 22.87 38.20
N ILE A 116 10.33 22.51 37.16
CA ILE A 116 8.88 22.36 37.17
C ILE A 116 8.46 21.43 38.31
N GLY A 117 9.03 20.22 38.40
CA GLY A 117 8.72 19.25 39.44
C GLY A 117 9.06 19.73 40.86
N ARG A 118 9.91 20.76 41.01
CA ARG A 118 10.24 21.39 42.30
C ARG A 118 9.38 22.62 42.58
N ALA A 119 9.05 23.41 41.56
CA ALA A 119 8.32 24.68 41.67
C ALA A 119 6.79 24.51 41.66
N LEU A 120 6.28 23.44 41.03
CA LEU A 120 4.84 23.15 40.91
C LEU A 120 4.37 22.08 41.91
N ARG A 121 5.13 21.80 42.98
CA ARG A 121 4.73 20.81 43.99
C ARG A 121 3.36 21.15 44.54
N GLN A 122 2.44 20.20 44.44
CA GLN A 122 1.08 20.29 44.96
C GLN A 122 1.00 19.57 46.30
N GLU A 123 0.12 20.05 47.18
CA GLU A 123 -0.28 19.24 48.32
C GLU A 123 -1.17 18.08 47.83
N PRO A 124 -1.07 16.87 48.43
CA PRO A 124 -1.94 15.76 48.06
C PRO A 124 -3.42 16.16 48.14
N GLY A 125 -4.15 16.12 47.01
CA GLY A 125 -5.57 16.47 46.93
C GLY A 125 -5.90 17.89 46.43
N GLU A 126 -4.91 18.71 46.11
CA GLU A 126 -5.12 20.12 45.70
C GLU A 126 -5.73 20.27 44.29
N GLY A 127 -5.71 19.22 43.45
CA GLY A 127 -6.38 19.19 42.14
C GLY A 127 -5.89 20.23 41.12
N LYS A 128 -4.79 20.94 41.41
CA LYS A 128 -4.27 22.01 40.55
C LYS A 128 -3.71 21.38 39.26
N VAL A 129 -3.96 21.98 38.10
CA VAL A 129 -3.32 21.54 36.84
C VAL A 129 -2.10 22.40 36.59
N ALA A 130 -0.91 21.80 36.71
CA ALA A 130 0.35 22.45 36.36
C ALA A 130 0.46 22.60 34.83
N ARG A 131 0.66 23.83 34.34
CA ARG A 131 0.72 24.11 32.89
C ARG A 131 2.15 24.33 32.42
N ILE A 132 2.55 23.64 31.36
CA ILE A 132 3.81 23.92 30.64
C ILE A 132 3.45 24.52 29.29
N ILE A 133 3.96 25.71 29.01
CA ILE A 133 3.68 26.48 27.81
C ILE A 133 4.95 26.51 26.96
N VAL A 134 4.82 26.09 25.70
CA VAL A 134 5.92 26.11 24.73
C VAL A 134 5.50 26.99 23.55
N PRO A 135 6.07 28.20 23.42
CA PRO A 135 5.91 29.03 22.25
C PRO A 135 6.50 28.32 21.02
N VAL A 136 5.71 28.24 19.94
CA VAL A 136 6.15 27.75 18.64
C VAL A 136 5.89 28.86 17.63
N PHE A 137 6.98 29.44 17.13
CA PHE A 137 6.93 30.51 16.13
C PHE A 137 7.15 29.91 14.75
N LEU A 138 6.11 29.97 13.92
CA LEU A 138 6.14 29.50 12.54
C LEU A 138 6.63 30.63 11.62
N GLU A 139 7.44 30.28 10.62
CA GLU A 139 7.84 31.23 9.58
C GLU A 139 6.67 31.55 8.63
N PRO A 140 6.67 32.70 7.94
CA PRO A 140 5.64 33.01 6.95
C PRO A 140 5.52 31.90 5.88
N GLY A 141 4.32 31.34 5.74
CA GLY A 141 4.04 30.24 4.81
C GLY A 141 4.38 28.84 5.33
N GLU A 142 4.85 28.70 6.57
CA GLU A 142 5.06 27.40 7.20
C GLU A 142 3.73 26.81 7.68
N GLU A 143 3.38 25.65 7.14
CA GLU A 143 2.14 24.97 7.50
C GLU A 143 2.23 24.38 8.91
N PRO A 144 1.23 24.62 9.78
CA PRO A 144 1.26 24.17 11.14
C PRO A 144 1.55 22.65 11.26
N ASP A 145 0.88 21.81 10.47
CA ASP A 145 0.93 20.35 10.61
C ASP A 145 2.26 19.71 10.17
N THR A 146 3.21 20.50 9.65
CA THR A 146 4.56 20.08 9.23
C THR A 146 5.50 19.82 10.42
N MET A 147 4.97 19.31 11.53
CA MET A 147 5.63 19.22 12.84
C MET A 147 6.87 18.31 12.85
N MET A 148 6.87 17.28 12.01
CA MET A 148 7.96 16.29 11.97
C MET A 148 9.26 16.87 11.44
N THR A 149 9.18 17.76 10.46
CA THR A 149 10.34 18.28 9.72
C THR A 149 10.63 19.74 10.04
N SER A 150 9.65 20.46 10.58
CA SER A 150 9.81 21.85 11.00
C SER A 150 10.82 22.01 12.16
N PRO A 151 11.72 23.02 12.07
CA PRO A 151 12.60 23.39 13.18
C PRO A 151 11.86 24.12 14.30
N ALA A 152 10.71 24.75 14.04
CA ALA A 152 9.94 25.50 15.02
C ALA A 152 9.46 24.63 16.20
N TYR A 153 9.21 23.34 15.95
CA TYR A 153 8.79 22.37 16.98
C TYR A 153 9.96 21.73 17.74
N ARG A 154 11.21 22.16 17.49
CA ARG A 154 12.38 21.64 18.23
C ARG A 154 12.24 21.81 19.76
N PRO A 155 11.83 22.97 20.30
CA PRO A 155 11.68 23.13 21.76
C PRO A 155 10.64 22.16 22.33
N LEU A 156 9.52 21.97 21.63
CA LEU A 156 8.47 21.03 22.03
C LEU A 156 8.97 19.59 22.04
N ALA A 157 9.65 19.16 20.97
CA ALA A 157 10.21 17.80 20.90
C ALA A 157 11.22 17.53 22.02
N GLN A 158 12.08 18.51 22.32
CA GLN A 158 13.06 18.40 23.39
C GLN A 158 12.42 18.37 24.78
N LEU A 159 11.37 19.17 25.02
CA LEU A 159 10.59 19.11 26.27
C LEU A 159 9.96 17.73 26.46
N LEU A 160 9.26 17.22 25.44
CA LEU A 160 8.58 15.92 25.52
C LEU A 160 9.58 14.77 25.71
N ALA A 161 10.75 14.84 25.06
CA ALA A 161 11.84 13.89 25.28
C ALA A 161 12.40 13.98 26.71
N GLY A 162 12.53 15.18 27.26
CA GLY A 162 12.94 15.40 28.66
C GLY A 162 11.91 14.86 29.65
N LEU A 163 10.62 15.08 29.41
CA LEU A 163 9.53 14.51 30.20
C LEU A 163 9.55 12.97 30.17
N ARG A 164 9.74 12.38 28.99
CA ARG A 164 9.84 10.91 28.83
C ARG A 164 10.96 10.30 29.67
N ALA A 165 12.09 10.98 29.78
CA ALA A 165 13.23 10.50 30.56
C ALA A 165 12.91 10.43 32.07
N HIS A 166 11.90 11.18 32.52
CA HIS A 166 11.43 11.20 33.91
C HIS A 166 10.19 10.35 34.15
N ASP A 167 9.27 10.28 33.18
CA ASP A 167 8.07 9.44 33.20
C ASP A 167 7.74 8.97 31.78
N HIS A 168 8.02 7.69 31.50
CA HIS A 168 7.79 7.10 30.18
C HIS A 168 6.29 6.88 29.90
N ARG A 169 5.51 6.56 30.94
CA ARG A 169 4.06 6.29 30.85
C ARG A 169 3.28 7.52 30.39
N LEU A 170 3.76 8.71 30.73
CA LEU A 170 3.17 9.99 30.34
C LEU A 170 3.05 10.14 28.82
N ILE A 171 4.10 9.77 28.08
CA ILE A 171 4.18 9.95 26.62
C ILE A 171 3.45 8.83 25.87
N GLU A 172 3.46 7.61 26.40
CA GLU A 172 2.68 6.50 25.84
C GLU A 172 1.19 6.83 25.83
N ARG A 173 0.64 7.33 26.94
CA ARG A 173 -0.77 7.78 27.03
C ARG A 173 -1.11 8.91 26.05
N LEU A 174 -0.19 9.85 25.84
CA LEU A 174 -0.36 10.93 24.85
C LEU A 174 -0.45 10.39 23.42
N THR A 175 0.36 9.38 23.11
CA THR A 175 0.40 8.75 21.78
C THR A 175 -0.87 7.93 21.53
N GLU A 176 -1.34 7.18 22.53
CA GLU A 176 -2.60 6.43 22.48
C GLU A 176 -3.83 7.35 22.34
N ALA A 177 -3.84 8.49 23.04
CA ALA A 177 -4.91 9.47 22.94
C ALA A 177 -4.95 10.11 21.55
N ALA A 178 -3.80 10.48 20.98
CA ALA A 178 -3.71 11.02 19.62
C ALA A 178 -4.10 9.97 18.55
N GLY A 179 -3.74 8.71 18.76
CA GLY A 179 -4.07 7.60 17.84
C GLY A 179 -5.57 7.27 17.79
N ARG A 180 -6.27 7.31 18.93
CA ARG A 180 -7.72 7.05 19.01
C ARG A 180 -8.58 8.14 18.37
N ALA A 181 -8.03 9.34 18.16
CA ALA A 181 -8.73 10.46 17.53
C ALA A 181 -8.67 10.45 15.99
N SER A 182 -8.05 9.45 15.34
CA SER A 182 -7.90 9.44 13.88
C SER A 182 -9.20 9.13 13.09
N GLY A 183 -10.32 8.87 13.77
CA GLY A 183 -11.62 8.54 13.13
C GLY A 183 -12.64 9.68 13.05
N THR A 184 -12.45 10.78 13.79
CA THR A 184 -13.33 11.96 13.76
C THR A 184 -12.51 13.16 14.16
N ALA A 185 -12.65 14.29 13.45
CA ALA A 185 -12.04 15.55 13.85
C ALA A 185 -12.59 15.96 15.22
N SER A 186 -11.93 15.52 16.29
CA SER A 186 -12.36 15.80 17.64
C SER A 186 -12.05 17.25 17.95
N ASP A 187 -13.09 17.97 18.32
CA ASP A 187 -12.99 19.26 18.97
C ASP A 187 -12.07 19.14 20.19
N THR A 188 -11.10 20.03 20.30
CA THR A 188 -10.12 20.11 21.39
C THR A 188 -10.76 20.21 22.79
N ILE A 189 -12.07 20.54 22.83
CA ILE A 189 -12.91 20.58 24.03
C ILE A 189 -13.23 19.18 24.59
N ALA A 190 -13.30 18.14 23.75
CA ALA A 190 -13.57 16.77 24.18
C ALA A 190 -12.40 16.14 24.98
N LEU A 191 -11.23 16.79 24.96
CA LEU A 191 -10.03 16.40 25.73
C LEU A 191 -9.89 17.22 27.03
N ASP A 192 -10.91 17.99 27.43
CA ASP A 192 -10.87 18.75 28.69
C ASP A 192 -11.26 17.87 29.90
N PRO A 193 -10.36 17.61 30.87
CA PRO A 193 -10.73 16.85 32.08
C PRO A 193 -11.82 17.55 32.91
N VAL A 194 -12.08 18.85 32.66
CA VAL A 194 -13.18 19.59 33.29
C VAL A 194 -14.54 19.25 32.67
N THR A 195 -14.61 18.90 31.38
CA THR A 195 -15.86 18.49 30.71
C THR A 195 -16.15 17.01 30.89
N ALA A 196 -15.11 16.16 30.95
CA ALA A 196 -15.25 14.72 31.20
C ALA A 196 -15.85 14.39 32.59
N ALA A 197 -15.67 15.28 33.58
CA ALA A 197 -16.28 15.12 34.91
C ALA A 197 -17.77 15.53 34.97
N GLY A 198 -18.35 16.02 33.87
CA GLY A 198 -19.72 16.57 33.81
C GLY A 198 -20.72 15.77 32.96
N GLN A 199 -20.32 14.64 32.36
CA GLN A 199 -21.21 13.78 31.57
C GLN A 199 -21.22 12.35 32.10
N GLU A 200 -21.65 12.18 33.35
CA GLU A 200 -22.34 10.96 33.77
C GLU A 200 -23.84 11.30 33.82
N SER A 201 -24.50 11.23 32.67
CA SER A 201 -25.97 11.14 32.59
C SER A 201 -26.30 9.76 32.08
N GLY A 202 -26.95 8.99 32.95
CA GLY A 202 -26.98 7.54 32.93
C GLY A 202 -27.76 6.89 31.79
N GLU A 203 -27.30 5.70 31.45
CA GLU A 203 -28.15 4.61 30.99
C GLU A 203 -27.74 3.37 31.77
N ASP A 204 -28.71 2.82 32.49
CA ASP A 204 -28.62 1.58 33.25
C ASP A 204 -28.20 0.43 32.33
N ASN A 205 -27.17 -0.31 32.74
CA ASN A 205 -27.06 -1.72 32.41
C ASN A 205 -26.42 -2.44 33.58
N GLU A 206 -27.24 -3.27 34.23
CA GLU A 206 -26.85 -4.25 35.23
C GLU A 206 -25.97 -5.34 34.60
N ASP A 207 -25.23 -6.03 35.48
CA ASP A 207 -24.48 -7.28 35.25
C ASP A 207 -23.05 -7.19 34.69
N GLN A 208 -22.06 -7.03 35.59
CA GLN A 208 -21.07 -8.09 35.82
C GLN A 208 -20.15 -7.80 37.03
N GLU A 209 -20.19 -8.72 37.98
CA GLU A 209 -19.37 -8.78 39.17
C GLU A 209 -18.02 -9.49 38.88
N HIS A 210 -16.96 -8.91 39.47
CA HIS A 210 -15.65 -9.49 39.83
C HIS A 210 -14.53 -9.60 38.77
N ASP A 211 -13.63 -8.61 38.77
CA ASP A 211 -12.21 -8.89 39.05
C ASP A 211 -11.57 -7.69 39.79
N ALA A 212 -11.19 -7.92 41.05
CA ALA A 212 -10.60 -6.93 41.94
C ALA A 212 -9.08 -6.92 41.75
N GLY A 213 -8.62 -6.32 40.65
CA GLY A 213 -7.22 -5.98 40.40
C GLY A 213 -6.97 -4.48 40.59
N GLU A 214 -6.31 -4.13 41.69
CA GLU A 214 -5.53 -2.90 41.94
C GLU A 214 -5.86 -1.65 41.08
N HIS A 215 -6.97 -0.97 41.39
CA HIS A 215 -7.24 0.39 40.93
C HIS A 215 -6.38 1.42 41.70
N GLN A 216 -5.06 1.42 41.45
CA GLN A 216 -4.20 2.55 41.81
C GLN A 216 -4.30 3.64 40.74
N GLY A 217 -5.19 4.61 40.99
CA GLY A 217 -5.14 5.96 40.44
C GLY A 217 -5.12 6.08 38.91
N ARG A 218 -6.30 6.05 38.28
CA ARG A 218 -6.51 6.68 36.96
C ARG A 218 -6.30 8.20 37.06
N GLY A 219 -5.04 8.63 37.16
CA GLY A 219 -4.67 10.03 37.00
C GLY A 219 -5.01 10.47 35.57
N ALA A 220 -5.74 11.58 35.44
CA ALA A 220 -6.14 12.17 34.18
C ALA A 220 -4.95 12.18 33.20
N ALA A 221 -5.17 11.66 31.98
CA ALA A 221 -4.11 11.65 30.98
C ALA A 221 -3.62 13.09 30.74
N PRO A 222 -2.30 13.32 30.66
CA PRO A 222 -1.75 14.63 30.36
C PRO A 222 -2.26 15.06 28.98
N VAL A 223 -2.74 16.29 28.86
CA VAL A 223 -3.36 16.80 27.64
C VAL A 223 -2.40 17.74 26.92
N LEU A 224 -1.93 17.35 25.73
CA LEU A 224 -1.19 18.24 24.85
C LEU A 224 -2.19 19.15 24.12
N ARG A 225 -2.13 20.46 24.36
CA ARG A 225 -3.03 21.45 23.74
C ARG A 225 -2.25 22.37 22.80
N PHE A 226 -2.80 22.56 21.61
CA PHE A 226 -2.32 23.54 20.64
C PHE A 226 -3.28 24.73 20.57
N SER A 227 -2.74 25.94 20.41
CA SER A 227 -3.55 27.16 20.28
C SER A 227 -4.35 27.22 18.98
N ARG A 228 -3.90 26.49 17.95
CA ARG A 228 -4.61 26.26 16.69
C ARG A 228 -4.86 24.76 16.55
N PRO A 229 -6.04 24.31 16.05
CA PRO A 229 -6.35 22.91 15.81
C PRO A 229 -5.27 22.22 14.97
N ARG A 230 -5.04 20.93 15.23
CA ARG A 230 -4.03 20.10 14.58
C ARG A 230 -4.61 18.78 14.13
N ASP A 231 -4.11 18.28 13.01
CA ASP A 231 -4.38 16.90 12.60
C ASP A 231 -3.86 15.92 13.67
N PRO A 232 -4.74 15.11 14.29
CA PRO A 232 -4.33 14.09 15.26
C PRO A 232 -3.29 13.12 14.70
N ALA A 233 -3.37 12.77 13.41
CA ALA A 233 -2.40 11.89 12.76
C ALA A 233 -1.02 12.56 12.61
N ALA A 234 -0.96 13.86 12.33
CA ALA A 234 0.28 14.63 12.34
C ALA A 234 0.91 14.68 13.76
N VAL A 235 0.10 14.89 14.80
CA VAL A 235 0.56 14.88 16.20
C VAL A 235 1.09 13.49 16.59
N ALA A 236 0.36 12.42 16.28
CA ALA A 236 0.77 11.05 16.57
C ALA A 236 2.09 10.70 15.86
N ARG A 237 2.23 11.06 14.58
CA ARG A 237 3.48 10.87 13.84
C ARG A 237 4.63 11.66 14.45
N PHE A 238 4.42 12.93 14.80
CA PHE A 238 5.41 13.74 15.51
C PHE A 238 5.87 13.08 16.83
N LEU A 239 4.94 12.62 17.66
CA LEU A 239 5.28 11.94 18.92
C LEU A 239 6.09 10.67 18.65
N ARG A 240 5.67 9.83 17.69
CA ARG A 240 6.38 8.59 17.33
C ARG A 240 7.80 8.86 16.84
N THR A 241 7.98 9.84 15.96
CA THR A 241 9.24 10.02 15.23
C THR A 241 10.20 11.06 15.80
N ARG A 242 9.72 12.00 16.63
CA ARG A 242 10.55 13.05 17.25
C ARG A 242 10.77 12.84 18.73
N VAL A 243 9.89 12.09 19.41
CA VAL A 243 9.94 11.88 20.86
C VAL A 243 10.17 10.42 21.21
N LEU A 244 9.36 9.49 20.67
CA LEU A 244 9.39 8.10 21.11
C LEU A 244 10.59 7.33 20.55
N THR A 245 10.75 7.35 19.23
CA THR A 245 11.88 6.77 18.53
C THR A 245 12.46 7.85 17.62
N PRO A 246 13.32 8.74 18.16
CA PRO A 246 13.81 9.89 17.41
C PRO A 246 14.55 9.50 16.12
N GLU A 247 14.08 10.06 15.02
CA GLU A 247 14.63 9.89 13.69
C GLU A 247 15.45 11.11 13.26
N SER A 248 16.40 10.92 12.34
CA SER A 248 17.17 12.04 11.80
C SER A 248 16.29 12.92 10.92
N LEU A 249 16.54 14.24 10.91
CA LEU A 249 15.80 15.18 10.06
C LEU A 249 15.88 14.81 8.57
N GLY A 250 17.03 14.26 8.13
CA GLY A 250 17.20 13.78 6.76
C GLY A 250 16.30 12.59 6.42
N TRP A 251 16.10 11.66 7.36
CA TRP A 251 15.17 10.55 7.17
C TRP A 251 13.71 11.03 7.22
N LEU A 252 13.39 11.94 8.16
CA LEU A 252 12.05 12.51 8.29
C LEU A 252 11.64 13.32 7.06
N ALA A 253 12.56 14.04 6.42
CA ALA A 253 12.28 14.74 5.17
C ALA A 253 11.84 13.77 4.06
N GLY A 254 12.46 12.58 3.96
CA GLY A 254 12.06 11.57 2.98
C GLY A 254 10.75 10.88 3.32
N TYR A 255 10.49 10.63 4.60
CA TYR A 255 9.21 10.07 5.05
C TYR A 255 8.05 11.05 4.83
N ASP A 256 8.24 12.32 5.15
CA ASP A 256 7.31 13.42 4.88
C ASP A 256 7.03 13.55 3.37
N ALA A 257 8.07 13.47 2.53
CA ALA A 257 7.93 13.46 1.07
C ALA A 257 7.11 12.27 0.55
N LEU A 258 7.25 11.08 1.15
CA LEU A 258 6.44 9.90 0.81
C LEU A 258 4.97 10.11 1.20
N LEU A 259 4.69 10.65 2.38
CA LEU A 259 3.33 10.93 2.82
C LEU A 259 2.63 11.96 1.91
N HIS A 260 3.35 13.02 1.52
CA HIS A 260 2.86 13.98 0.53
C HIS A 260 2.58 13.31 -0.82
N TRP A 261 3.48 12.43 -1.30
CA TRP A 261 3.28 11.70 -2.55
C TRP A 261 2.00 10.87 -2.55
N ILE A 262 1.78 10.12 -1.47
CA ILE A 262 0.59 9.27 -1.33
C ILE A 262 -0.67 10.14 -1.26
N THR A 263 -0.63 11.25 -0.53
CA THR A 263 -1.76 12.17 -0.39
C THR A 263 -2.12 12.82 -1.73
N GLU A 264 -1.13 13.27 -2.51
CA GLU A 264 -1.37 13.94 -3.79
C GLU A 264 -1.81 12.97 -4.90
N ARG A 265 -1.34 11.72 -4.89
CA ARG A 265 -1.54 10.77 -6.00
C ARG A 265 -2.48 9.61 -5.69
N GLY A 266 -2.85 9.42 -4.43
CA GLY A 266 -3.64 8.28 -3.97
C GLY A 266 -2.94 6.93 -4.15
N SER A 267 -1.62 6.91 -4.35
CA SER A 267 -0.86 5.69 -4.61
C SER A 267 0.50 5.70 -3.90
N ALA A 268 0.80 4.57 -3.27
CA ALA A 268 2.10 4.31 -2.66
C ALA A 268 3.11 3.65 -3.63
N GLU A 269 2.73 3.51 -4.91
CA GLU A 269 3.68 3.17 -5.97
C GLU A 269 4.52 4.40 -6.33
N VAL A 270 5.76 4.42 -5.85
CA VAL A 270 6.71 5.50 -6.13
C VAL A 270 7.72 5.05 -7.21
N PRO A 271 7.68 5.63 -8.43
CA PRO A 271 8.70 5.39 -9.45
C PRO A 271 10.10 5.82 -8.98
N ALA A 272 11.15 5.10 -9.41
CA ALA A 272 12.53 5.40 -8.97
C ALA A 272 13.00 6.83 -9.31
N ALA A 273 12.51 7.41 -10.41
CA ALA A 273 12.84 8.76 -10.84
C ALA A 273 11.92 9.85 -10.25
N ALA A 274 10.95 9.47 -9.40
CA ALA A 274 9.94 10.38 -8.89
C ALA A 274 10.53 11.53 -8.06
N THR A 275 10.00 12.72 -8.32
CA THR A 275 10.22 13.94 -7.55
C THR A 275 8.88 14.50 -7.07
N ILE A 276 8.89 15.19 -5.94
CA ILE A 276 7.72 15.87 -5.39
C ILE A 276 8.11 17.25 -4.89
N ASP A 277 7.25 18.23 -5.14
CA ASP A 277 7.39 19.59 -4.63
C ASP A 277 6.83 19.66 -3.21
N LEU A 278 7.58 20.24 -2.29
CA LEU A 278 7.16 20.39 -0.90
C LEU A 278 7.00 21.88 -0.58
N PRO A 279 5.96 22.28 0.17
CA PRO A 279 5.78 23.67 0.58
C PRO A 279 7.04 24.23 1.25
N GLY A 280 7.51 25.40 0.79
CA GLY A 280 8.68 26.09 1.34
C GLY A 280 10.03 25.37 1.14
N ARG A 281 10.10 24.33 0.31
CA ARG A 281 11.31 23.50 0.14
C ARG A 281 11.58 23.18 -1.33
N PRO A 282 12.84 22.91 -1.71
CA PRO A 282 13.15 22.45 -3.07
C PRO A 282 12.54 21.07 -3.34
N ALA A 283 12.31 20.77 -4.61
CA ALA A 283 11.80 19.47 -5.06
C ALA A 283 12.62 18.31 -4.47
N TYR A 284 11.93 17.35 -3.85
CA TYR A 284 12.54 16.21 -3.18
C TYR A 284 12.53 14.98 -4.08
N ARG A 285 13.66 14.27 -4.19
CA ARG A 285 13.78 13.02 -4.98
C ARG A 285 13.23 11.81 -4.22
N VAL A 286 11.92 11.80 -3.99
CA VAL A 286 11.22 10.76 -3.21
C VAL A 286 11.44 9.36 -3.78
N GLY A 287 11.50 9.22 -5.11
CA GLY A 287 11.77 7.93 -5.76
C GLY A 287 13.12 7.33 -5.41
N ALA A 288 14.17 8.16 -5.40
CA ALA A 288 15.51 7.71 -5.01
C ALA A 288 15.55 7.31 -3.52
N TRP A 289 14.88 8.08 -2.67
CA TRP A 289 14.80 7.78 -1.24
C TRP A 289 14.06 6.46 -0.94
N VAL A 290 12.95 6.18 -1.64
CA VAL A 290 12.22 4.92 -1.53
C VAL A 290 13.06 3.73 -2.01
N VAL A 291 13.79 3.88 -3.12
CA VAL A 291 14.73 2.84 -3.60
C VAL A 291 15.77 2.51 -2.53
N GLU A 292 16.30 3.53 -1.87
CA GLU A 292 17.23 3.37 -0.75
C GLU A 292 16.60 2.64 0.45
N GLN A 293 15.33 2.92 0.79
CA GLN A 293 14.64 2.19 1.88
C GLN A 293 14.44 0.71 1.52
N ARG A 294 14.01 0.43 0.28
CA ARG A 294 13.87 -0.95 -0.22
C ARG A 294 15.21 -1.69 -0.23
N ARG A 295 16.31 -1.01 -0.59
CA ARG A 295 17.65 -1.57 -0.52
C ARG A 295 18.04 -1.90 0.93
N ALA A 296 17.85 -0.96 1.85
CA ALA A 296 18.14 -1.16 3.27
C ALA A 296 17.36 -2.34 3.88
N LEU A 297 16.10 -2.55 3.46
CA LEU A 297 15.32 -3.72 3.89
C LEU A 297 15.95 -5.03 3.38
N ARG A 298 16.30 -5.10 2.08
CA ARG A 298 16.95 -6.29 1.50
C ARG A 298 18.30 -6.60 2.12
N GLU A 299 19.04 -5.58 2.52
CA GLU A 299 20.35 -5.70 3.20
C GLU A 299 20.21 -5.97 4.71
N GLY A 300 18.99 -5.97 5.26
CA GLY A 300 18.73 -6.16 6.69
C GLY A 300 19.20 -4.99 7.57
N THR A 301 19.49 -3.82 6.97
CA THR A 301 19.97 -2.62 7.67
C THR A 301 18.86 -1.64 8.03
N LEU A 302 17.64 -1.85 7.51
CA LEU A 302 16.49 -1.02 7.84
C LEU A 302 16.02 -1.28 9.28
N ARG A 303 15.95 -0.22 10.08
CA ARG A 303 15.46 -0.30 11.46
C ARG A 303 13.99 -0.77 11.51
N PRO A 304 13.59 -1.66 12.43
CA PRO A 304 12.22 -2.18 12.52
C PRO A 304 11.15 -1.09 12.58
N HIS A 305 11.36 -0.06 13.41
CA HIS A 305 10.44 1.07 13.51
C HIS A 305 10.23 1.82 12.18
N ARG A 306 11.26 1.93 11.33
CA ARG A 306 11.14 2.55 10.01
C ARG A 306 10.32 1.67 9.07
N TYR A 307 10.50 0.35 9.14
CA TYR A 307 9.69 -0.59 8.38
C TYR A 307 8.21 -0.46 8.74
N GLU A 308 7.88 -0.39 10.04
CA GLU A 308 6.51 -0.19 10.53
C GLU A 308 5.90 1.11 9.99
N LEU A 309 6.56 2.26 10.17
CA LEU A 309 6.06 3.56 9.69
C LEU A 309 5.81 3.60 8.19
N LEU A 310 6.70 2.98 7.42
CA LEU A 310 6.60 2.94 5.96
C LEU A 310 5.53 1.97 5.49
N SER A 311 5.39 0.82 6.15
CA SER A 311 4.33 -0.15 5.85
C SER A 311 2.95 0.39 6.21
N GLU A 312 2.82 1.08 7.34
CA GLU A 312 1.60 1.76 7.77
C GLU A 312 1.20 2.89 6.81
N ALA A 313 2.18 3.60 6.25
CA ALA A 313 1.94 4.55 5.17
C ALA A 313 1.54 3.88 3.84
N GLY A 314 1.60 2.54 3.74
CA GLY A 314 1.25 1.77 2.55
C GLY A 314 2.39 1.59 1.56
N LEU A 315 3.65 1.86 1.93
CA LEU A 315 4.78 1.72 1.02
C LEU A 315 4.86 0.29 0.45
N VAL A 316 4.83 0.19 -0.87
CA VAL A 316 5.04 -1.08 -1.57
C VAL A 316 6.53 -1.44 -1.51
N TRP A 317 6.89 -2.49 -0.77
CA TRP A 317 8.30 -2.92 -0.60
C TRP A 317 8.85 -3.65 -1.82
N ASP A 318 8.06 -4.55 -2.40
CA ASP A 318 8.36 -5.22 -3.67
C ASP A 318 7.21 -5.02 -4.65
N VAL A 319 7.50 -4.33 -5.75
CA VAL A 319 6.55 -4.13 -6.86
C VAL A 319 6.19 -5.47 -7.50
N ALA A 320 7.08 -6.46 -7.46
CA ALA A 320 6.79 -7.81 -7.91
C ALA A 320 5.80 -8.53 -6.98
N ASP A 321 5.86 -8.31 -5.66
CA ASP A 321 4.87 -8.83 -4.71
C ASP A 321 3.51 -8.15 -4.92
N ALA A 322 3.46 -6.83 -5.07
CA ALA A 322 2.21 -6.12 -5.37
C ALA A 322 1.61 -6.59 -6.71
N LYS A 323 2.44 -6.77 -7.75
CA LYS A 323 1.99 -7.33 -9.04
C LYS A 323 1.49 -8.77 -8.90
N PHE A 324 2.10 -9.57 -8.05
CA PHE A 324 1.65 -10.93 -7.78
C PHE A 324 0.32 -10.95 -7.02
N THR A 325 0.16 -10.13 -5.99
CA THR A 325 -1.10 -9.96 -5.24
C THR A 325 -2.24 -9.49 -6.15
N ASN A 326 -2.00 -8.46 -6.98
CA ASN A 326 -2.99 -8.02 -7.98
C ASN A 326 -3.28 -9.13 -9.01
N GLY A 327 -2.26 -9.90 -9.38
CA GLY A 327 -2.41 -11.08 -10.22
C GLY A 327 -3.26 -12.18 -9.59
N LEU A 328 -3.18 -12.40 -8.27
CA LEU A 328 -4.05 -13.33 -7.55
C LEU A 328 -5.50 -12.85 -7.50
N ILE A 329 -5.74 -11.54 -7.30
CA ILE A 329 -7.09 -10.97 -7.34
C ILE A 329 -7.70 -11.19 -8.73
N ALA A 330 -6.97 -10.78 -9.78
CA ALA A 330 -7.40 -10.98 -11.16
C ALA A 330 -7.56 -12.48 -11.52
N ALA A 331 -6.73 -13.37 -10.95
CA ALA A 331 -6.88 -14.80 -11.12
C ALA A 331 -8.17 -15.32 -10.48
N ARG A 332 -8.53 -14.89 -9.26
CA ARG A 332 -9.79 -15.27 -8.62
C ARG A 332 -11.00 -14.80 -9.43
N SER A 333 -11.00 -13.53 -9.85
CA SER A 333 -12.08 -12.98 -10.69
C SER A 333 -12.19 -13.71 -12.03
N TYR A 334 -11.07 -14.02 -12.68
CA TYR A 334 -11.08 -14.84 -13.90
C TYR A 334 -11.61 -16.25 -13.64
N PHE A 335 -11.19 -16.88 -12.54
CA PHE A 335 -11.63 -18.24 -12.19
C PHE A 335 -13.13 -18.29 -11.87
N GLU A 336 -13.67 -17.29 -11.20
CA GLU A 336 -15.10 -17.18 -10.91
C GLU A 336 -15.95 -17.14 -12.20
N GLU A 337 -15.49 -16.44 -13.24
CA GLU A 337 -16.20 -16.34 -14.52
C GLU A 337 -16.00 -17.57 -15.42
N TYR A 338 -14.78 -18.12 -15.47
CA TYR A 338 -14.38 -19.13 -16.47
C TYR A 338 -14.17 -20.54 -15.92
N GLY A 339 -14.16 -20.72 -14.60
CA GLY A 339 -13.94 -22.00 -13.91
C GLY A 339 -12.53 -22.57 -14.05
N THR A 340 -11.60 -21.83 -14.66
CA THR A 340 -10.22 -22.26 -14.89
C THR A 340 -9.28 -21.07 -15.01
N LEU A 341 -8.03 -21.24 -14.60
CA LEU A 341 -6.93 -20.32 -14.88
C LEU A 341 -6.24 -20.61 -16.23
N ALA A 342 -6.76 -21.51 -17.06
CA ALA A 342 -6.28 -21.76 -18.43
C ALA A 342 -6.58 -20.60 -19.42
N ALA A 343 -6.37 -19.36 -18.99
CA ALA A 343 -6.66 -18.14 -19.71
C ALA A 343 -5.91 -18.05 -21.06
N PRO A 344 -6.56 -17.56 -22.13
CA PRO A 344 -5.88 -17.11 -23.34
C PRO A 344 -4.83 -16.05 -23.03
N ARG A 345 -3.77 -15.94 -23.84
CA ARG A 345 -2.64 -15.03 -23.59
C ARG A 345 -3.07 -13.55 -23.52
N ASP A 346 -4.10 -13.19 -24.27
CA ASP A 346 -4.66 -11.85 -24.39
C ASP A 346 -5.79 -11.55 -23.39
N ALA A 347 -6.08 -12.45 -22.45
CA ALA A 347 -7.09 -12.22 -21.42
C ALA A 347 -6.69 -11.08 -20.47
N VAL A 348 -7.66 -10.21 -20.17
CA VAL A 348 -7.53 -9.04 -19.29
C VAL A 348 -8.73 -9.02 -18.33
N VAL A 349 -8.47 -8.79 -17.04
CA VAL A 349 -9.50 -8.62 -16.00
C VAL A 349 -9.22 -7.30 -15.28
N ASP A 350 -10.19 -6.39 -15.25
CA ASP A 350 -10.07 -5.06 -14.63
C ASP A 350 -8.79 -4.29 -15.01
N GLY A 351 -8.41 -4.39 -16.29
CA GLY A 351 -7.19 -3.76 -16.81
C GLY A 351 -5.89 -4.53 -16.51
N PHE A 352 -5.93 -5.60 -15.72
CA PHE A 352 -4.79 -6.47 -15.46
C PHE A 352 -4.65 -7.57 -16.53
N PRO A 353 -3.50 -7.69 -17.23
CA PRO A 353 -3.29 -8.68 -18.30
C PRO A 353 -3.03 -10.09 -17.73
N ILE A 354 -4.08 -10.72 -17.20
CA ILE A 354 -4.03 -12.01 -16.50
C ILE A 354 -3.47 -13.13 -17.38
N GLY A 355 -3.81 -13.15 -18.67
CA GLY A 355 -3.33 -14.14 -19.63
C GLY A 355 -1.81 -14.14 -19.77
N GLN A 356 -1.22 -12.95 -19.86
CA GLN A 356 0.23 -12.79 -19.95
C GLN A 356 0.91 -13.04 -18.61
N PHE A 357 0.30 -12.63 -17.49
CA PHE A 357 0.81 -12.90 -16.14
C PHE A 357 0.97 -14.40 -15.89
N LEU A 358 -0.08 -15.19 -16.14
CA LEU A 358 -0.05 -16.65 -15.97
C LEU A 358 0.93 -17.32 -16.96
N ASP A 359 1.00 -16.87 -18.21
CA ASP A 359 1.98 -17.38 -19.19
C ASP A 359 3.44 -17.15 -18.73
N ASN A 360 3.73 -15.96 -18.19
CA ASN A 360 5.07 -15.64 -17.70
C ASN A 360 5.47 -16.52 -16.50
N LEU A 361 4.52 -16.82 -15.60
CA LEU A 361 4.74 -17.72 -14.46
C LEU A 361 4.99 -19.16 -14.93
N ARG A 362 4.16 -19.70 -15.84
CA ARG A 362 4.34 -21.05 -16.41
C ARG A 362 5.69 -21.19 -17.13
N LYS A 363 6.14 -20.14 -17.83
CA LYS A 363 7.44 -20.09 -18.52
C LYS A 363 8.62 -19.75 -17.60
N ARG A 364 8.39 -19.61 -16.29
CA ARG A 364 9.42 -19.23 -15.29
C ARG A 364 10.14 -17.93 -15.64
N GLN A 365 9.48 -17.01 -16.35
CA GLN A 365 9.97 -15.65 -16.63
C GLN A 365 9.74 -14.71 -15.43
N MET A 366 8.93 -15.15 -14.47
CA MET A 366 8.75 -14.53 -13.16
C MET A 366 9.13 -15.54 -12.08
N VAL A 367 9.60 -15.06 -10.93
CA VAL A 367 9.93 -15.91 -9.78
C VAL A 367 8.65 -16.56 -9.25
N LEU A 368 8.58 -17.88 -9.35
CA LEU A 368 7.52 -18.71 -8.79
C LEU A 368 8.10 -19.41 -7.56
N THR A 369 7.88 -18.84 -6.38
CA THR A 369 8.21 -19.51 -5.11
C THR A 369 7.19 -20.60 -4.81
N GLU A 370 7.52 -21.52 -3.90
CA GLU A 370 6.59 -22.57 -3.45
C GLU A 370 5.28 -21.98 -2.91
N GLU A 371 5.35 -20.87 -2.18
CA GLU A 371 4.18 -20.15 -1.67
C GLU A 371 3.30 -19.58 -2.79
N ARG A 372 3.92 -18.99 -3.82
CA ARG A 372 3.20 -18.44 -4.97
C ARG A 372 2.53 -19.53 -5.81
N ASP A 373 3.21 -20.66 -5.98
CA ASP A 373 2.63 -21.85 -6.61
C ASP A 373 1.43 -22.37 -5.82
N ALA A 374 1.57 -22.53 -4.51
CA ALA A 374 0.49 -22.96 -3.63
C ALA A 374 -0.71 -22.01 -3.67
N ALA A 375 -0.49 -20.69 -3.71
CA ALA A 375 -1.56 -19.70 -3.78
C ALA A 375 -2.38 -19.77 -5.09
N LEU A 376 -1.73 -20.06 -6.23
CA LEU A 376 -2.41 -20.25 -7.52
C LEU A 376 -3.11 -21.62 -7.59
N SER A 377 -2.45 -22.66 -7.08
CA SER A 377 -3.00 -24.02 -7.00
C SER A 377 -4.23 -24.11 -6.09
N ALA A 378 -4.33 -23.23 -5.08
CA ALA A 378 -5.52 -23.10 -4.25
C ALA A 378 -6.71 -22.46 -4.98
N ILE A 379 -6.48 -21.70 -6.05
CA ILE A 379 -7.53 -21.15 -6.92
C ILE A 379 -7.93 -22.20 -7.96
N ASP A 380 -6.95 -22.73 -8.69
CA ASP A 380 -7.15 -23.78 -9.69
C ASP A 380 -6.00 -24.80 -9.60
N PRO A 381 -6.26 -26.04 -9.16
CA PRO A 381 -5.26 -27.10 -9.14
C PRO A 381 -4.63 -27.38 -10.51
N HIS A 382 -5.34 -27.05 -11.59
CA HIS A 382 -4.89 -27.21 -12.97
C HIS A 382 -4.50 -25.87 -13.61
N TRP A 383 -4.10 -24.87 -12.81
CA TRP A 383 -3.59 -23.60 -13.36
C TRP A 383 -2.35 -23.81 -14.24
N ASN A 384 -1.55 -24.85 -13.99
CA ASN A 384 -0.42 -25.28 -14.83
C ASN A 384 -0.53 -26.79 -15.15
N PRO A 385 -1.46 -27.19 -16.03
CA PRO A 385 -1.76 -28.59 -16.25
C PRO A 385 -0.68 -29.28 -17.10
N PRO A 386 -0.56 -30.63 -17.01
CA PRO A 386 0.40 -31.39 -17.82
C PRO A 386 0.01 -31.47 -19.30
N TRP A 387 -1.25 -31.14 -19.63
CA TRP A 387 -1.77 -31.06 -21.00
C TRP A 387 -1.92 -29.60 -21.47
N SER A 388 -2.33 -29.42 -22.73
CA SER A 388 -2.48 -28.07 -23.29
C SER A 388 -3.58 -27.24 -22.60
N LEU A 389 -3.35 -25.94 -22.41
CA LEU A 389 -4.36 -25.01 -21.87
C LEU A 389 -5.66 -25.01 -22.69
N ALA A 390 -5.59 -25.26 -24.00
CA ALA A 390 -6.77 -25.37 -24.85
C ALA A 390 -7.61 -26.62 -24.55
N TRP A 391 -6.95 -27.72 -24.18
CA TRP A 391 -7.63 -28.93 -23.74
C TRP A 391 -8.32 -28.70 -22.39
N GLU A 392 -7.63 -28.06 -21.44
CA GLU A 392 -8.19 -27.74 -20.13
C GLU A 392 -9.44 -26.84 -20.21
N ARG A 393 -9.41 -25.80 -21.05
CA ARG A 393 -10.60 -24.97 -21.30
C ARG A 393 -11.78 -25.78 -21.83
N GLY A 394 -11.54 -26.74 -22.73
CA GLY A 394 -12.59 -27.61 -23.26
C GLY A 394 -13.17 -28.54 -22.20
N ARG A 395 -12.32 -29.09 -21.32
CA ARG A 395 -12.72 -29.94 -20.20
C ARG A 395 -13.59 -29.17 -19.20
N VAL A 396 -13.18 -27.96 -18.81
CA VAL A 396 -13.94 -27.13 -17.86
C VAL A 396 -15.24 -26.62 -18.48
N ALA A 397 -15.23 -26.21 -19.75
CA ALA A 397 -16.44 -25.84 -20.47
C ALA A 397 -17.45 -27.01 -20.55
N LEU A 398 -16.98 -28.24 -20.70
CA LEU A 398 -17.82 -29.43 -20.60
C LEU A 398 -18.33 -29.64 -19.17
N ALA A 399 -17.48 -29.50 -18.15
CA ALA A 399 -17.89 -29.66 -16.76
C ALA A 399 -18.98 -28.65 -16.36
N MET A 400 -18.85 -27.38 -16.76
CA MET A 400 -19.86 -26.33 -16.56
C MET A 400 -21.17 -26.64 -17.29
N LEU A 401 -21.11 -27.19 -18.51
CA LEU A 401 -22.31 -27.58 -19.25
C LEU A 401 -23.07 -28.73 -18.57
N LEU A 402 -22.34 -29.62 -17.90
CA LEU A 402 -22.88 -30.79 -17.19
C LEU A 402 -23.26 -30.48 -15.74
N GLU A 403 -23.03 -29.26 -15.26
CA GLU A 403 -23.32 -28.90 -13.88
C GLU A 403 -24.84 -28.97 -13.62
N GLY A 404 -25.23 -29.82 -12.67
CA GLY A 404 -26.64 -30.07 -12.34
C GLY A 404 -27.34 -31.11 -13.23
N GLU A 405 -26.66 -31.71 -14.20
CA GLU A 405 -27.19 -32.79 -15.03
C GLU A 405 -26.98 -34.17 -14.39
N GLU A 406 -28.02 -35.00 -14.32
CA GLU A 406 -27.93 -36.37 -13.78
C GLU A 406 -27.27 -37.35 -14.77
N THR A 407 -27.31 -37.03 -16.07
CA THR A 407 -26.72 -37.83 -17.15
C THR A 407 -26.12 -36.93 -18.22
N VAL A 408 -25.10 -37.41 -18.94
CA VAL A 408 -24.50 -36.65 -20.04
C VAL A 408 -25.49 -36.55 -21.21
N PRO A 409 -26.02 -35.36 -21.55
CA PRO A 409 -26.94 -35.19 -22.67
C PRO A 409 -26.20 -35.34 -24.00
N GLU A 410 -26.95 -35.45 -25.11
CA GLU A 410 -26.35 -35.34 -26.43
C GLU A 410 -25.86 -33.89 -26.66
N ILE A 411 -24.56 -33.71 -26.85
CA ILE A 411 -23.93 -32.39 -27.05
C ILE A 411 -23.50 -32.26 -28.53
N PRO A 412 -24.36 -31.72 -29.41
CA PRO A 412 -24.00 -31.53 -30.82
C PRO A 412 -22.91 -30.44 -30.98
N PRO A 413 -22.10 -30.50 -32.05
CA PRO A 413 -21.20 -29.41 -32.41
C PRO A 413 -21.96 -28.08 -32.55
N GLY A 414 -21.36 -27.00 -32.08
CA GLY A 414 -21.96 -25.67 -32.07
C GLY A 414 -22.45 -25.23 -30.69
N VAL A 415 -22.63 -26.16 -29.73
CA VAL A 415 -22.92 -25.80 -28.32
C VAL A 415 -21.68 -25.15 -27.72
N ARG A 416 -21.83 -23.91 -27.25
CA ARG A 416 -20.72 -23.08 -26.76
C ARG A 416 -20.87 -22.72 -25.29
N VAL A 417 -19.78 -22.84 -24.55
CA VAL A 417 -19.62 -22.33 -23.17
C VAL A 417 -18.32 -21.52 -23.14
N ASN A 418 -18.39 -20.27 -22.68
CA ASN A 418 -17.25 -19.35 -22.58
C ASN A 418 -16.41 -19.27 -23.87
N GLY A 419 -17.09 -19.19 -25.02
CA GLY A 419 -16.48 -19.12 -26.35
C GLY A 419 -15.96 -20.46 -26.92
N THR A 420 -15.93 -21.53 -26.12
CA THR A 420 -15.47 -22.86 -26.54
C THR A 420 -16.63 -23.69 -27.10
N ASP A 421 -16.50 -24.21 -28.33
CA ASP A 421 -17.45 -25.18 -28.90
C ASP A 421 -17.24 -26.56 -28.28
N VAL A 422 -18.03 -26.84 -27.23
CA VAL A 422 -17.91 -28.02 -26.38
C VAL A 422 -18.26 -29.28 -27.15
N GLY A 423 -19.32 -29.25 -27.98
CA GLY A 423 -19.72 -30.42 -28.77
C GLY A 423 -18.68 -30.81 -29.83
N ALA A 424 -18.12 -29.82 -30.54
CA ALA A 424 -17.04 -30.08 -31.49
C ALA A 424 -15.76 -30.55 -30.76
N TRP A 425 -15.47 -30.00 -29.58
CA TRP A 425 -14.32 -30.39 -28.78
C TRP A 425 -14.44 -31.82 -28.24
N LEU A 426 -15.59 -32.18 -27.65
CA LEU A 426 -15.87 -33.51 -27.10
C LEU A 426 -15.81 -34.58 -28.20
N ARG A 427 -16.41 -34.31 -29.37
CA ARG A 427 -16.31 -35.22 -30.52
C ARG A 427 -14.86 -35.51 -30.91
N ARG A 428 -13.98 -34.49 -30.92
CA ARG A 428 -12.56 -34.69 -31.19
C ARG A 428 -11.89 -35.58 -30.14
N GLN A 429 -12.28 -35.47 -28.86
CA GLN A 429 -11.72 -36.32 -27.80
C GLN A 429 -12.17 -37.78 -27.96
N LEU A 430 -13.45 -38.01 -28.30
CA LEU A 430 -13.99 -39.36 -28.50
C LEU A 430 -13.40 -40.05 -29.73
N VAL A 431 -13.26 -39.33 -30.86
CA VAL A 431 -12.61 -39.86 -32.07
C VAL A 431 -11.12 -40.11 -31.84
N GLY A 432 -10.47 -39.24 -31.07
CA GLY A 432 -9.05 -39.32 -30.73
C GLY A 432 -8.75 -40.10 -29.44
N TRP A 433 -9.68 -40.89 -28.90
CA TRP A 433 -9.59 -41.43 -27.54
C TRP A 433 -8.31 -42.24 -27.27
N ALA A 434 -7.85 -43.00 -28.27
CA ALA A 434 -6.63 -43.79 -28.20
C ALA A 434 -5.34 -42.96 -28.04
N GLY A 435 -5.37 -41.69 -28.44
CA GLY A 435 -4.25 -40.76 -28.34
C GLY A 435 -4.24 -39.90 -27.07
N LEU A 436 -5.26 -40.01 -26.22
CA LEU A 436 -5.29 -39.34 -24.91
C LEU A 436 -4.29 -40.00 -23.96
N ASP A 437 -3.74 -39.24 -23.02
CA ASP A 437 -3.00 -39.83 -21.90
C ASP A 437 -3.95 -40.37 -20.81
N ASP A 438 -3.41 -41.09 -19.82
CA ASP A 438 -4.21 -41.68 -18.75
C ASP A 438 -4.92 -40.63 -17.89
N ALA A 439 -4.26 -39.49 -17.63
CA ALA A 439 -4.81 -38.43 -16.82
C ALA A 439 -5.96 -37.70 -17.54
N GLN A 440 -5.87 -37.54 -18.87
CA GLN A 440 -6.94 -37.01 -19.71
C GLN A 440 -8.15 -37.95 -19.76
N ARG A 441 -7.93 -39.27 -19.88
CA ARG A 441 -9.02 -40.27 -19.81
C ARG A 441 -9.70 -40.27 -18.46
N GLU A 442 -8.93 -40.24 -17.38
CA GLU A 442 -9.47 -40.19 -16.02
C GLU A 442 -10.28 -38.90 -15.79
N ALA A 443 -9.78 -37.76 -16.27
CA ALA A 443 -10.46 -36.48 -16.15
C ALA A 443 -11.79 -36.42 -16.93
N LEU A 444 -11.87 -37.08 -18.10
CA LEU A 444 -13.13 -37.23 -18.85
C LEU A 444 -14.09 -38.23 -18.18
N ALA A 445 -13.56 -39.34 -17.64
CA ALA A 445 -14.35 -40.33 -16.91
C ALA A 445 -15.00 -39.73 -15.64
N LYS A 446 -14.29 -38.83 -14.93
CA LYS A 446 -14.83 -38.06 -13.79
C LYS A 446 -16.01 -37.15 -14.18
N LEU A 447 -16.11 -36.77 -15.45
CA LEU A 447 -17.25 -36.01 -16.00
C LEU A 447 -18.33 -36.93 -16.58
N GLY A 448 -18.27 -38.24 -16.33
CA GLY A 448 -19.25 -39.20 -16.84
C GLY A 448 -19.11 -39.53 -18.32
N ILE A 449 -18.00 -39.15 -18.98
CA ILE A 449 -17.73 -39.48 -20.39
C ILE A 449 -17.08 -40.87 -20.46
N PRO A 450 -17.79 -41.92 -20.92
CA PRO A 450 -17.23 -43.26 -20.97
C PRO A 450 -16.24 -43.40 -22.13
N ALA A 451 -15.34 -44.38 -21.99
CA ALA A 451 -14.55 -44.83 -23.13
C ALA A 451 -15.48 -45.30 -24.25
N PRO A 452 -15.24 -44.91 -25.52
CA PRO A 452 -16.06 -45.35 -26.65
C PRO A 452 -16.13 -46.88 -26.67
N THR A 453 -17.33 -47.43 -26.56
CA THR A 453 -17.52 -48.88 -26.61
C THR A 453 -17.28 -49.32 -28.06
N THR A 454 -16.31 -50.21 -28.28
CA THR A 454 -16.16 -50.91 -29.56
C THR A 454 -17.30 -51.92 -29.71
N ALA A 455 -18.51 -51.46 -29.97
CA ALA A 455 -19.65 -52.30 -30.31
C ALA A 455 -19.96 -52.12 -31.81
N GLY A 456 -19.66 -53.15 -32.61
CA GLY A 456 -20.05 -53.23 -34.02
C GLY A 456 -18.93 -53.52 -35.02
N ALA A 457 -18.09 -54.52 -34.76
CA ALA A 457 -17.40 -55.22 -35.84
C ALA A 457 -18.41 -56.14 -36.56
N GLY A 458 -18.85 -55.72 -37.76
CA GLY A 458 -19.70 -56.48 -38.69
C GLY A 458 -21.17 -56.03 -38.66
N GLY A 459 -21.81 -55.55 -39.71
CA GLY A 459 -21.41 -55.28 -41.08
C GLY A 459 -22.70 -55.05 -41.88
N ASP A 460 -22.81 -53.91 -42.56
CA ASP A 460 -23.65 -53.76 -43.76
C ASP A 460 -23.15 -52.56 -44.57
N GLY A 461 -22.18 -52.86 -45.43
CA GLY A 461 -22.39 -52.63 -46.85
C GLY A 461 -22.69 -51.22 -47.35
N ARG A 462 -22.01 -50.18 -46.83
CA ARG A 462 -21.58 -49.06 -47.68
C ARG A 462 -20.13 -48.72 -47.38
N ALA A 463 -19.25 -49.45 -48.07
CA ALA A 463 -17.91 -48.99 -48.37
C ALA A 463 -18.00 -47.64 -49.08
N GLY A 464 -18.01 -46.56 -48.29
CA GLY A 464 -17.75 -45.20 -48.74
C GLY A 464 -16.26 -45.05 -48.99
N ALA A 465 -15.81 -45.64 -50.10
CA ALA A 465 -14.72 -45.14 -50.91
C ALA A 465 -13.47 -44.65 -50.16
N ALA A 466 -12.67 -45.59 -49.64
CA ALA A 466 -11.23 -45.44 -49.74
C ALA A 466 -10.84 -45.58 -51.23
N THR A 467 -11.06 -44.52 -52.00
CA THR A 467 -10.57 -44.36 -53.38
C THR A 467 -9.93 -42.97 -53.46
N GLY A 468 -8.63 -42.79 -53.69
CA GLY A 468 -7.56 -43.75 -53.94
C GLY A 468 -6.34 -43.44 -53.09
N ALA A 469 -5.45 -44.42 -52.99
CA ALA A 469 -4.07 -44.16 -52.61
C ALA A 469 -3.56 -43.02 -53.50
N ALA A 470 -3.31 -41.85 -52.90
CA ALA A 470 -2.59 -40.79 -53.59
C ALA A 470 -1.27 -41.40 -54.07
N ALA A 471 -1.00 -41.32 -55.37
CA ALA A 471 0.29 -41.70 -55.91
C ALA A 471 1.36 -40.98 -55.08
N GLY A 472 2.22 -41.73 -54.40
CA GLY A 472 3.21 -41.13 -53.49
C GLY A 472 4.02 -40.07 -54.23
N VAL A 473 4.36 -38.99 -53.53
CA VAL A 473 4.99 -37.80 -54.10
C VAL A 473 6.44 -38.13 -54.47
N PRO A 474 6.82 -38.12 -55.76
CA PRO A 474 8.18 -38.38 -56.17
C PRO A 474 9.14 -37.31 -55.64
N GLY A 475 10.28 -37.73 -55.10
CA GLY A 475 11.30 -36.86 -54.54
C GLY A 475 10.86 -36.11 -53.28
N LEU A 476 9.89 -36.62 -52.50
CA LEU A 476 9.32 -35.92 -51.34
C LEU A 476 10.39 -35.42 -50.34
N ALA A 477 11.44 -36.21 -50.12
CA ALA A 477 12.54 -35.85 -49.23
C ALA A 477 13.35 -34.64 -49.71
N GLY A 478 13.39 -34.39 -51.03
CA GLY A 478 14.14 -33.29 -51.66
C GLY A 478 13.32 -32.00 -51.87
N LEU A 479 12.00 -32.03 -51.63
CA LEU A 479 11.16 -30.85 -51.80
C LEU A 479 11.40 -29.82 -50.69
N ASP A 480 11.51 -28.54 -51.07
CA ASP A 480 11.50 -27.44 -50.12
C ASP A 480 10.09 -27.23 -49.51
N ALA A 481 9.96 -26.34 -48.52
CA ALA A 481 8.67 -26.10 -47.87
C ALA A 481 7.57 -25.62 -48.83
N PHE A 482 7.94 -24.94 -49.93
CA PHE A 482 6.99 -24.49 -50.94
C PHE A 482 6.52 -25.65 -51.82
N GLY A 483 7.44 -26.50 -52.28
CA GLY A 483 7.15 -27.70 -53.06
C GLY A 483 6.26 -28.68 -52.31
N ARG A 484 6.51 -28.88 -51.01
CA ARG A 484 5.61 -29.67 -50.14
C ARG A 484 4.22 -29.04 -50.01
N GLY A 485 4.15 -27.70 -49.94
CA GLY A 485 2.88 -26.97 -49.95
C GLY A 485 2.08 -27.20 -51.24
N VAL A 486 2.72 -27.10 -52.40
CA VAL A 486 2.08 -27.35 -53.72
C VAL A 486 1.64 -28.80 -53.85
N ALA A 487 2.46 -29.77 -53.41
CA ALA A 487 2.10 -31.18 -53.42
C ALA A 487 0.88 -31.47 -52.52
N ALA A 488 0.80 -30.84 -51.34
CA ALA A 488 -0.34 -30.95 -50.45
C ALA A 488 -1.63 -30.38 -51.06
N LEU A 489 -1.56 -29.23 -51.74
CA LEU A 489 -2.72 -28.66 -52.44
C LEU A 489 -3.17 -29.55 -53.60
N ARG A 490 -2.22 -30.13 -54.35
CA ARG A 490 -2.53 -31.07 -55.44
C ARG A 490 -3.22 -32.32 -54.91
N GLN A 491 -2.68 -32.94 -53.87
CA GLN A 491 -3.27 -34.12 -53.22
C GLN A 491 -4.68 -33.82 -52.70
N TYR A 492 -4.89 -32.65 -52.08
CA TYR A 492 -6.21 -32.22 -51.61
C TYR A 492 -7.18 -32.03 -52.79
N ARG A 493 -6.77 -31.33 -53.85
CA ARG A 493 -7.60 -31.09 -55.04
C ARG A 493 -7.96 -32.39 -55.73
N ASP A 494 -7.01 -33.30 -55.89
CA ASP A 494 -7.23 -34.56 -56.59
C ASP A 494 -8.17 -35.48 -55.77
N ARG A 495 -8.22 -35.32 -54.43
CA ARG A 495 -9.17 -36.01 -53.54
C ARG A 495 -10.56 -35.36 -53.49
N GLU A 496 -10.62 -34.04 -53.33
CA GLU A 496 -11.86 -33.30 -53.04
C GLU A 496 -12.47 -32.61 -54.28
N GLY A 497 -11.77 -32.58 -55.41
CA GLY A 497 -12.17 -31.88 -56.63
C GLY A 497 -12.12 -30.35 -56.57
N HIS A 498 -11.76 -29.76 -55.42
CA HIS A 498 -11.72 -28.32 -55.20
C HIS A 498 -10.56 -27.89 -54.30
N LEU A 499 -10.26 -26.58 -54.25
CA LEU A 499 -9.21 -25.99 -53.39
C LEU A 499 -9.75 -25.09 -52.26
N THR A 500 -11.00 -25.32 -51.84
CA THR A 500 -11.59 -24.67 -50.66
C THR A 500 -11.13 -25.38 -49.38
N ILE A 501 -9.97 -24.98 -48.86
CA ILE A 501 -9.31 -25.66 -47.73
C ILE A 501 -9.53 -24.88 -46.42
N PRO A 502 -10.08 -25.50 -45.34
CA PRO A 502 -10.13 -24.89 -44.02
C PRO A 502 -8.74 -24.47 -43.53
N ARG A 503 -8.61 -23.30 -42.89
CA ARG A 503 -7.30 -22.73 -42.51
C ARG A 503 -6.44 -23.70 -41.67
N GLY A 504 -7.04 -24.53 -40.83
CA GLY A 504 -6.35 -25.50 -39.98
C GLY A 504 -6.11 -26.88 -40.62
N HIS A 505 -6.51 -27.09 -41.88
CA HIS A 505 -6.40 -28.39 -42.53
C HIS A 505 -4.95 -28.83 -42.74
N GLU A 506 -4.67 -30.09 -42.40
CA GLU A 506 -3.37 -30.76 -42.56
C GLU A 506 -3.47 -31.89 -43.58
N GLU A 507 -2.50 -31.97 -44.49
CA GLU A 507 -2.33 -33.04 -45.47
C GLU A 507 -1.09 -33.84 -45.15
N VAL A 508 -1.19 -35.18 -45.22
CA VAL A 508 -0.05 -36.09 -45.02
C VAL A 508 0.44 -36.53 -46.39
N LEU A 509 1.68 -36.19 -46.72
CA LEU A 509 2.34 -36.60 -47.96
C LEU A 509 3.17 -37.85 -47.72
N HIS A 510 3.03 -38.85 -48.59
CA HIS A 510 3.84 -40.07 -48.57
C HIS A 510 4.85 -40.08 -49.73
N PRO A 511 6.07 -40.61 -49.56
CA PRO A 511 7.01 -40.79 -50.67
C PRO A 511 6.46 -41.73 -51.73
N ALA A 512 6.95 -41.59 -52.98
CA ALA A 512 6.61 -42.52 -54.06
C ALA A 512 7.08 -43.96 -53.73
N PRO A 513 6.39 -45.00 -54.25
CA PRO A 513 6.83 -46.38 -54.07
C PRO A 513 8.29 -46.57 -54.54
N GLY A 514 9.15 -47.07 -53.67
CA GLY A 514 10.58 -47.28 -53.95
C GLY A 514 11.52 -46.14 -53.51
N GLU A 515 10.99 -45.05 -52.96
CA GLU A 515 11.80 -43.97 -52.37
C GLU A 515 11.94 -44.10 -50.85
N ASN A 516 13.13 -43.74 -50.33
CA ASN A 516 13.40 -43.72 -48.88
C ASN A 516 12.87 -42.42 -48.26
N GLY A 517 12.15 -42.51 -47.14
CA GLY A 517 11.66 -41.35 -46.38
C GLY A 517 10.37 -41.66 -45.59
N GLY A 518 10.09 -40.87 -44.55
CA GLY A 518 8.84 -40.96 -43.80
C GLY A 518 7.74 -40.03 -44.35
N PRO A 519 6.48 -40.23 -43.95
CA PRO A 519 5.40 -39.30 -44.30
C PRO A 519 5.67 -37.89 -43.73
N VAL A 520 5.28 -36.86 -44.47
CA VAL A 520 5.45 -35.45 -44.07
C VAL A 520 4.09 -34.77 -43.98
N THR A 521 3.74 -34.27 -42.80
CA THR A 521 2.51 -33.50 -42.58
C THR A 521 2.70 -32.02 -42.98
N VAL A 522 1.77 -31.49 -43.76
CA VAL A 522 1.77 -30.12 -44.27
C VAL A 522 0.45 -29.43 -43.92
N ARG A 523 0.51 -28.25 -43.28
CA ARG A 523 -0.66 -27.39 -43.03
C ARG A 523 -1.12 -26.69 -44.33
N ALA A 524 -1.84 -27.42 -45.18
CA ALA A 524 -2.27 -26.96 -46.50
C ALA A 524 -3.11 -25.67 -46.44
N GLY A 525 -4.01 -25.54 -45.46
CA GLY A 525 -4.84 -24.32 -45.30
C GLY A 525 -4.04 -23.07 -44.93
N VAL A 526 -3.04 -23.24 -44.06
CA VAL A 526 -2.11 -22.16 -43.68
C VAL A 526 -1.21 -21.78 -44.85
N PHE A 527 -0.69 -22.78 -45.58
CA PHE A 527 0.12 -22.56 -46.77
C PHE A 527 -0.64 -21.79 -47.85
N LEU A 528 -1.87 -22.21 -48.20
CA LEU A 528 -2.70 -21.55 -49.20
C LEU A 528 -2.97 -20.08 -48.82
N THR A 529 -3.35 -19.84 -47.57
CA THR A 529 -3.64 -18.48 -47.08
C THR A 529 -2.40 -17.61 -47.13
N ASN A 530 -1.25 -18.12 -46.65
CA ASN A 530 0.01 -17.37 -46.64
C ASN A 530 0.51 -17.07 -48.06
N SER A 531 0.37 -18.01 -48.99
CA SER A 531 0.74 -17.82 -50.40
C SER A 531 -0.15 -16.77 -51.07
N LYS A 532 -1.45 -16.75 -50.77
CA LYS A 532 -2.39 -15.71 -51.26
C LYS A 532 -2.05 -14.32 -50.71
N THR A 533 -1.81 -14.20 -49.41
CA THR A 533 -1.43 -12.92 -48.77
C THR A 533 -0.08 -12.40 -49.27
N ARG A 534 0.87 -13.29 -49.58
CA ARG A 534 2.23 -12.93 -50.02
C ARG A 534 2.42 -12.98 -51.54
N ARG A 535 1.33 -12.95 -52.33
CA ARG A 535 1.35 -13.03 -53.80
C ARG A 535 2.42 -12.14 -54.46
N ALA A 536 2.53 -10.89 -54.01
CA ALA A 536 3.49 -9.91 -54.55
C ALA A 536 4.97 -10.30 -54.35
N LYS A 537 5.26 -11.19 -53.39
CA LYS A 537 6.62 -11.64 -53.05
C LYS A 537 6.95 -13.03 -53.62
N LEU A 538 6.01 -13.67 -54.33
CA LEU A 538 6.26 -14.95 -54.99
C LEU A 538 7.02 -14.73 -56.31
N SER A 539 8.03 -15.57 -56.57
CA SER A 539 8.70 -15.60 -57.87
C SER A 539 7.71 -16.00 -58.99
N PRO A 540 7.97 -15.62 -60.25
CA PRO A 540 7.13 -16.01 -61.38
C PRO A 540 6.88 -17.53 -61.46
N GLU A 541 7.92 -18.34 -61.23
CA GLU A 541 7.84 -19.81 -61.22
C GLU A 541 6.90 -20.34 -60.13
N ARG A 542 6.96 -19.76 -58.93
CA ARG A 542 6.08 -20.15 -57.81
C ARG A 542 4.63 -19.72 -58.04
N ARG A 543 4.40 -18.61 -58.74
CA ARG A 543 3.06 -18.19 -59.16
C ARG A 543 2.49 -19.13 -60.22
N ALA A 544 3.29 -19.50 -61.22
CA ALA A 544 2.91 -20.47 -62.24
C ALA A 544 2.53 -21.83 -61.62
N ALA A 545 3.33 -22.35 -60.69
CA ALA A 545 3.03 -23.61 -60.00
C ALA A 545 1.70 -23.61 -59.21
N LEU A 546 1.26 -22.45 -58.71
CA LEU A 546 -0.04 -22.29 -58.04
C LEU A 546 -1.18 -22.06 -59.04
N ALA A 547 -0.91 -21.36 -60.15
CA ALA A 547 -1.85 -21.18 -61.25
C ALA A 547 -2.21 -22.52 -61.92
N ASP A 548 -1.23 -23.41 -62.11
CA ASP A 548 -1.41 -24.78 -62.64
C ASP A 548 -2.34 -25.64 -61.78
N LEU A 549 -2.54 -25.26 -60.52
CA LEU A 549 -3.50 -25.92 -59.63
C LEU A 549 -4.94 -25.44 -59.81
N GLY A 550 -5.18 -24.41 -60.65
CA GLY A 550 -6.48 -23.80 -60.87
C GLY A 550 -6.79 -22.63 -59.92
N LEU A 551 -5.79 -22.06 -59.25
CA LEU A 551 -5.97 -20.90 -58.37
C LEU A 551 -5.97 -19.61 -59.20
N GLU A 552 -7.14 -19.05 -59.48
CA GLU A 552 -7.31 -17.85 -60.32
C GLU A 552 -6.49 -16.65 -59.82
N TRP A 553 -6.37 -16.46 -58.51
CA TRP A 553 -5.59 -15.36 -57.93
C TRP A 553 -4.08 -15.49 -58.21
N ALA A 554 -3.59 -16.68 -58.58
CA ALA A 554 -2.20 -16.92 -58.94
C ALA A 554 -1.92 -16.69 -60.43
N GLN A 555 -2.96 -16.53 -61.26
CA GLN A 555 -2.82 -16.14 -62.66
C GLN A 555 -2.40 -14.66 -62.75
N GLY A 556 -1.48 -14.33 -63.66
CA GLY A 556 -0.93 -12.97 -63.84
C GLY A 556 0.59 -12.92 -63.93
#